data_AF-A0A170QC74-F1
#
_entry.id   AF-A0A170QC74-F1
#
_cell.length_a   1.000
_cell.length_b   1.000
_cell.length_c   1.000
_cell.angle_alpha   90.00
_cell.angle_beta   90.00
_cell.angle_gamma   90.00
#
_symmetry.space_group_name_H-M   'P 1'
#
loop_
_entity.id
_entity.type
_entity.pdbx_description
1 polymer ?
#
loop_
_entity_poly.entity_id
_entity_poly.type
_entity_poly.pdbx_seq_one_letter_code
_entity_poly.pdbx_strand_id
1 'polypeptide(L)'
;MRFILILSITILQAQSTWISDLIISDKKNGVFIKVRSNTPLKPTQVTGWFNESTSWYYMTLHQTNGDTAHLESSKLSYPVTHIECVKAGESLQIGFKMAKPVEQFEFYYANNPPELLASLRFPLSDVLVAMEQERPNTSPFQTQSSIQRPLWVKAVYFIGAGLTGAGFLAGETQKGWEVPIGMGLIAFAYVYENFIVKRIE
;
A
#
# COMPACT_ATOMS: atom_id res chain seq x y z
N MET A 1 73.33 -1.51 27.24
CA MET A 1 72.31 -1.66 26.18
C MET A 1 70.99 -1.15 26.74
N ARG A 2 70.39 -0.12 26.14
CA ARG A 2 69.10 0.44 26.59
C ARG A 2 68.02 -0.03 25.62
N PHE A 3 67.11 -0.87 26.08
CA PHE A 3 65.90 -1.26 25.33
C PHE A 3 64.82 -0.20 25.59
N ILE A 4 64.32 0.43 24.52
CA ILE A 4 63.16 1.31 24.56
C ILE A 4 61.97 0.49 24.04
N LEU A 5 60.95 0.32 24.89
CA LEU A 5 59.71 -0.38 24.55
C LEU A 5 58.67 0.68 24.13
N ILE A 6 58.34 0.71 22.84
CA ILE A 6 57.29 1.60 22.30
C ILE A 6 55.97 0.84 22.35
N LEU A 7 55.07 1.26 23.24
CA LEU A 7 53.70 0.74 23.32
C LEU A 7 52.81 1.57 22.39
N SER A 8 52.46 1.00 21.23
CA SER A 8 51.55 1.61 20.26
C SER A 8 50.10 1.47 20.74
N ILE A 9 49.53 2.52 21.33
CA ILE A 9 48.08 2.58 21.60
C ILE A 9 47.39 2.99 20.31
N THR A 10 46.79 2.03 19.61
CA THR A 10 45.87 2.32 18.50
C THR A 10 44.52 2.74 19.09
N ILE A 11 44.22 4.03 19.05
CA ILE A 11 42.88 4.54 19.34
C ILE A 11 42.02 4.21 18.12
N LEU A 12 41.26 3.11 18.16
CA LEU A 12 40.21 2.83 17.18
C LEU A 12 39.11 3.88 17.37
N GLN A 13 39.09 4.90 16.53
CA GLN A 13 37.95 5.81 16.47
C GLN A 13 36.77 5.07 15.83
N ALA A 14 35.77 4.73 16.64
CA ALA A 14 34.51 4.21 16.14
C ALA A 14 33.83 5.31 15.32
N GLN A 15 33.67 5.09 14.02
CA GLN A 15 32.90 5.99 13.17
C GLN A 15 31.42 5.85 13.54
N SER A 16 30.87 6.87 14.22
CA SER A 16 29.47 6.91 14.60
C SER A 16 28.63 7.46 13.46
N THR A 17 27.61 6.72 13.03
CA THR A 17 26.60 7.21 12.08
C THR A 17 25.71 8.24 12.77
N TRP A 18 25.40 9.35 12.11
CA TRP A 18 24.49 10.38 12.61
C TRP A 18 23.11 10.22 11.99
N ILE A 19 22.09 10.06 12.83
CA ILE A 19 20.68 10.02 12.44
C ILE A 19 20.13 11.44 12.40
N SER A 20 19.64 11.85 11.24
CA SER A 20 19.20 13.22 10.99
C SER A 20 17.70 13.40 11.13
N ASP A 21 16.89 12.41 10.75
CA ASP A 21 15.43 12.57 10.66
C ASP A 21 14.70 11.23 10.70
N LEU A 22 13.44 11.27 11.12
CA LEU A 22 12.47 10.17 11.12
C LEU A 22 11.23 10.58 10.34
N ILE A 23 10.87 9.78 9.34
CA ILE A 23 9.66 9.97 8.54
C ILE A 23 8.75 8.76 8.72
N ILE A 24 7.56 9.00 9.25
CA ILE A 24 6.54 7.97 9.46
C ILE A 24 5.52 8.07 8.34
N SER A 25 5.20 6.95 7.72
CA SER A 25 4.18 6.84 6.68
C SER A 25 3.23 5.70 6.99
N ASP A 26 1.94 6.01 7.09
CA ASP A 26 0.89 5.02 7.26
C ASP A 26 0.63 4.26 5.96
N LYS A 27 0.33 2.98 6.11
CA LYS A 27 -0.10 2.06 5.04
C LYS A 27 -1.28 1.25 5.55
N LYS A 28 -2.09 0.72 4.64
CA LYS A 28 -3.26 -0.10 5.01
C LYS A 28 -2.86 -1.34 5.82
N ASN A 29 -1.75 -1.95 5.47
CA ASN A 29 -1.25 -3.19 6.06
C ASN A 29 -0.11 -2.99 7.06
N GLY A 30 0.19 -1.75 7.45
CA GLY A 30 1.38 -1.50 8.26
C GLY A 30 1.79 -0.04 8.39
N VAL A 31 3.00 0.17 8.90
CA VAL A 31 3.65 1.49 8.98
C VAL A 31 5.06 1.37 8.45
N PHE A 32 5.47 2.38 7.70
CA PHE A 32 6.84 2.58 7.27
C PHE A 32 7.49 3.65 8.11
N ILE A 33 8.61 3.31 8.73
CA ILE A 33 9.45 4.24 9.48
C ILE A 33 10.76 4.36 8.70
N LYS A 34 10.98 5.53 8.11
CA LYS A 34 12.19 5.85 7.39
C LYS A 34 13.12 6.65 8.30
N VAL A 35 14.34 6.16 8.44
CA VAL A 35 15.42 6.77 9.22
C VAL A 35 16.47 7.31 8.25
N ARG A 36 16.72 8.62 8.28
CA ARG A 36 17.76 9.25 7.47
C ARG A 36 19.06 9.33 8.23
N SER A 37 20.16 9.11 7.52
CA SER A 37 21.50 9.09 8.11
C SER A 37 22.51 9.78 7.22
N ASN A 38 23.65 10.18 7.80
CA ASN A 38 24.77 10.71 7.03
C ASN A 38 25.60 9.62 6.32
N THR A 39 25.55 8.37 6.80
CA THR A 39 26.27 7.21 6.24
C THR A 39 25.37 5.97 6.24
N PRO A 40 25.47 5.07 5.24
CA PRO A 40 24.57 3.92 5.15
C PRO A 40 24.69 2.98 6.35
N LEU A 41 23.55 2.61 6.92
CA LEU A 41 23.47 1.62 8.00
C LEU A 41 23.67 0.21 7.46
N LYS A 42 24.30 -0.65 8.26
CA LYS A 42 24.50 -2.07 7.94
C LYS A 42 23.48 -2.93 8.68
N PRO A 43 23.12 -4.12 8.15
CA PRO A 43 22.23 -5.05 8.84
C PRO A 43 22.68 -5.43 10.25
N THR A 44 23.99 -5.51 10.50
CA THR A 44 24.55 -5.82 11.82
C THR A 44 24.36 -4.69 12.85
N GLN A 45 23.96 -3.50 12.41
CA GLN A 45 23.80 -2.33 13.27
C GLN A 45 22.35 -2.09 13.70
N VAL A 46 21.38 -2.83 13.16
CA VAL A 46 19.97 -2.54 13.37
C VAL A 46 19.28 -3.76 13.96
N THR A 47 18.58 -3.54 15.07
CA THR A 47 17.69 -4.54 15.66
C THR A 47 16.34 -3.94 15.97
N GLY A 48 15.31 -4.77 15.95
CA GLY A 48 13.93 -4.38 16.24
C GLY A 48 13.30 -5.34 17.23
N TRP A 49 12.41 -4.83 18.08
CA TRP A 49 11.60 -5.64 18.98
C TRP A 49 10.28 -4.95 19.27
N PHE A 50 9.18 -5.71 19.24
CA PHE A 50 7.87 -5.22 19.65
C PHE A 50 7.49 -5.81 21.01
N ASN A 51 7.11 -4.94 21.94
CA ASN A 51 6.57 -5.32 23.24
C ASN A 51 5.04 -5.24 23.19
N GLU A 52 4.39 -6.40 23.14
CA GLU A 52 2.93 -6.53 23.09
C GLU A 52 2.24 -5.93 24.31
N SER A 53 2.83 -6.06 25.50
CA SER A 53 2.22 -5.60 26.75
C SER A 53 2.18 -4.07 26.87
N THR A 54 3.19 -3.38 26.32
CA THR A 54 3.28 -1.92 26.39
C THR A 54 2.92 -1.24 25.06
N SER A 55 2.73 -2.02 23.99
CA SER A 55 2.48 -1.56 22.61
C SER A 55 3.59 -0.66 22.07
N TRP A 56 4.84 -0.93 22.45
CA TRP A 56 6.00 -0.22 21.94
C TRP A 56 6.78 -1.07 20.96
N TYR A 57 7.11 -0.47 19.81
CA TYR A 57 8.12 -0.99 18.92
C TYR A 57 9.44 -0.25 19.18
N TYR A 58 10.48 -0.99 19.53
CA TYR A 58 11.82 -0.46 19.75
C TYR A 58 12.72 -0.80 18.57
N MET A 59 13.45 0.19 18.08
CA MET A 59 14.50 0.05 17.10
C MET A 59 15.82 0.48 17.73
N THR A 60 16.81 -0.40 17.75
CA THR A 60 18.15 -0.09 18.28
C THR A 60 19.13 0.02 17.12
N LEU A 61 19.81 1.16 17.05
CA LEU A 61 20.79 1.50 16.04
C LEU A 61 22.19 1.56 16.69
N HIS A 62 23.00 0.54 16.47
CA HIS A 62 24.35 0.40 17.01
C HIS A 62 25.38 1.29 16.30
N GLN A 63 26.30 1.85 17.06
CA GLN A 63 27.32 2.80 16.59
C GLN A 63 26.67 4.01 15.91
N THR A 64 25.57 4.50 16.48
CA THR A 64 24.84 5.65 15.96
C THR A 64 24.55 6.68 17.03
N ASN A 65 24.36 7.91 16.60
CA ASN A 65 24.05 9.05 17.44
C ASN A 65 23.05 9.97 16.72
N GLY A 66 22.43 10.89 17.45
CA GLY A 66 21.47 11.85 16.93
C GLY A 66 21.03 12.82 18.00
N ASP A 67 20.29 13.87 17.61
CA ASP A 67 19.62 14.75 18.55
C ASP A 67 18.28 14.11 18.96
N THR A 68 18.20 13.58 20.18
CA THR A 68 17.01 12.85 20.65
C THR A 68 15.78 13.74 20.71
N ALA A 69 15.93 15.00 21.13
CA ALA A 69 14.81 15.94 21.19
C ALA A 69 14.29 16.27 19.79
N HIS A 70 15.19 16.41 18.81
CA HIS A 70 14.79 16.59 17.42
C HIS A 70 14.03 15.37 16.87
N LEU A 71 14.55 14.15 17.10
CA LEU A 71 13.94 12.92 16.61
C LEU A 71 12.59 12.62 17.28
N GLU A 72 12.44 12.91 18.58
CA GLU A 72 11.17 12.80 19.29
C GLU A 72 10.12 13.80 18.79
N SER A 73 10.56 14.96 18.29
CA SER A 73 9.69 15.97 17.70
C SER A 73 9.26 15.68 16.26
N SER A 74 9.73 14.57 15.66
CA SER A 74 9.36 14.17 14.31
C SER A 74 7.85 14.01 14.14
N LYS A 75 7.35 14.35 12.94
CA LYS A 75 5.91 14.34 12.65
C LYS A 75 5.33 12.93 12.81
N LEU A 76 4.37 12.82 13.73
CA LEU A 76 3.62 11.59 13.98
C LEU A 76 2.62 11.32 12.85
N SER A 77 2.39 10.04 12.55
CA SER A 77 1.28 9.57 11.72
C SER A 77 0.67 8.33 12.35
N TYR A 78 -0.66 8.31 12.46
CA TYR A 78 -1.39 7.17 13.03
C TYR A 78 -1.08 5.88 12.25
N PRO A 79 -0.83 4.73 12.91
CA PRO A 79 -1.00 4.43 14.33
C PRO A 79 0.21 4.71 15.25
N VAL A 80 1.25 5.43 14.82
CA VAL A 80 2.32 5.87 15.73
C VAL A 80 1.82 7.08 16.53
N THR A 81 1.73 6.93 17.84
CA THR A 81 1.16 7.93 18.75
C THR A 81 2.20 8.69 19.56
N HIS A 82 3.41 8.14 19.66
CA HIS A 82 4.51 8.75 20.41
C HIS A 82 5.85 8.20 19.94
N ILE A 83 6.90 9.02 20.05
CA ILE A 83 8.30 8.64 19.79
C ILE A 83 9.09 8.96 21.06
N GLU A 84 9.95 8.05 21.49
CA GLU A 84 10.88 8.25 22.60
C GLU A 84 12.28 7.78 22.17
N CYS A 85 13.30 8.59 22.41
CA CYS A 85 14.67 8.32 22.00
C CYS A 85 15.60 8.28 23.20
N VAL A 86 16.33 7.18 23.36
CA VAL A 86 17.29 6.99 24.46
C VAL A 86 18.66 6.67 23.88
N LYS A 87 19.69 7.38 24.37
CA LYS A 87 21.09 7.02 24.10
C LYS A 87 21.56 6.00 25.13
N ALA A 88 21.93 4.81 24.66
CA ALA A 88 22.40 3.71 25.48
C ALA A 88 23.80 3.28 25.03
N GLY A 89 24.83 3.87 25.66
CA GLY A 89 26.22 3.62 25.27
C GLY A 89 26.52 4.11 23.85
N GLU A 90 26.97 3.20 22.98
CA GLU A 90 27.23 3.48 21.55
C GLU A 90 25.99 3.30 20.65
N SER A 91 24.82 3.04 21.25
CA SER A 91 23.58 2.83 20.51
C SER A 91 22.59 3.96 20.73
N LEU A 92 21.84 4.27 19.69
CA LEU A 92 20.62 5.06 19.77
C LEU A 92 19.42 4.11 19.71
N GLN A 93 18.60 4.09 20.75
CA GLN A 93 17.35 3.34 20.77
C GLN A 93 16.19 4.30 20.55
N ILE A 94 15.31 3.95 19.62
CA ILE A 94 14.14 4.73 19.23
C ILE A 94 12.91 3.87 19.46
N GLY A 95 12.08 4.26 20.42
CA GLY A 95 10.78 3.67 20.71
C GLY A 95 9.66 4.38 19.96
N PHE A 96 8.74 3.60 19.41
CA PHE A 96 7.53 4.06 18.76
C PHE A 96 6.32 3.43 19.45
N LYS A 97 5.46 4.27 20.05
CA LYS A 97 4.24 3.79 20.68
C LYS A 97 3.15 3.57 19.63
N MET A 98 2.72 2.32 19.48
CA MET A 98 1.81 1.88 18.45
C MET A 98 0.38 1.77 18.99
N ALA A 99 -0.60 2.27 18.25
CA ALA A 99 -2.03 2.06 18.55
C ALA A 99 -2.56 0.73 17.99
N LYS A 100 -1.81 0.07 17.11
CA LYS A 100 -2.12 -1.25 16.55
C LYS A 100 -0.98 -2.22 16.84
N PRO A 101 -1.26 -3.52 17.06
CA PRO A 101 -0.22 -4.52 17.25
C PRO A 101 0.65 -4.66 16.00
N VAL A 102 1.95 -4.93 16.20
CA VAL A 102 2.90 -5.23 15.13
C VAL A 102 3.17 -6.74 15.15
N GLU A 103 2.86 -7.43 14.06
CA GLU A 103 3.05 -8.88 13.95
C GLU A 103 4.44 -9.24 13.40
N GLN A 104 4.90 -8.48 12.41
CA GLN A 104 6.18 -8.70 11.75
C GLN A 104 6.84 -7.37 11.44
N PHE A 105 8.17 -7.34 11.45
CA PHE A 105 8.95 -6.18 11.01
C PHE A 105 10.14 -6.60 10.17
N GLU A 106 10.50 -5.74 9.21
CA GLU A 106 11.61 -5.94 8.30
C GLU A 106 12.38 -4.64 8.07
N PHE A 107 13.66 -4.76 7.73
CA PHE A 107 14.57 -3.63 7.50
C PHE A 107 15.11 -3.64 6.08
N TYR A 108 15.01 -2.50 5.40
CA TYR A 108 15.54 -2.28 4.06
C TYR A 108 16.55 -1.14 4.10
N TYR A 109 17.68 -1.32 3.42
CA TYR A 109 18.83 -0.41 3.50
C TYR A 109 19.07 0.24 2.13
N ALA A 110 19.19 1.55 2.12
CA ALA A 110 19.54 2.34 0.94
C ALA A 110 20.86 3.06 1.19
N ASN A 111 21.73 3.06 0.16
CA ASN A 111 23.04 3.68 0.25
C ASN A 111 23.08 5.11 -0.33
N ASN A 112 22.15 5.46 -1.21
CA ASN A 112 22.11 6.76 -1.87
C ASN A 112 20.66 7.20 -2.19
N PRO A 113 20.07 8.11 -1.39
CA PRO A 113 20.61 8.65 -0.13
C PRO A 113 20.70 7.57 0.97
N PRO A 114 21.60 7.72 1.97
CA PRO A 114 21.69 6.81 3.11
C PRO A 114 20.41 6.80 3.96
N GLU A 115 19.58 5.77 3.77
CA GLU A 115 18.30 5.62 4.46
C GLU A 115 18.10 4.18 4.94
N LEU A 116 17.48 4.03 6.10
CA LEU A 116 16.95 2.76 6.59
C LEU A 116 15.43 2.86 6.57
N LEU A 117 14.76 1.86 6.01
CA LEU A 117 13.31 1.73 6.05
C LEU A 117 12.94 0.53 6.92
N ALA A 118 12.31 0.77 8.05
CA ALA A 118 11.65 -0.26 8.84
C ALA A 118 10.19 -0.38 8.41
N SER A 119 9.81 -1.57 7.96
CA SER A 119 8.45 -1.93 7.57
C SER A 119 7.80 -2.74 8.67
N LEU A 120 6.80 -2.18 9.35
CA LEU A 120 6.03 -2.84 10.41
C LEU A 120 4.70 -3.32 9.83
N ARG A 121 4.39 -4.61 9.95
CA ARG A 121 3.17 -5.22 9.42
C ARG A 121 2.15 -5.49 10.51
N PHE A 122 0.89 -5.16 10.22
CA PHE A 122 -0.23 -5.45 11.12
C PHE A 122 -0.82 -6.84 10.87
N PRO A 123 -1.47 -7.44 11.88
CA PRO A 123 -2.22 -8.67 11.72
C PRO A 123 -3.27 -8.57 10.61
N LEU A 124 -3.46 -9.66 9.87
CA LEU A 124 -4.42 -9.70 8.75
C LEU A 124 -5.84 -9.29 9.16
N SER A 125 -6.28 -9.66 10.38
CA SER A 125 -7.59 -9.32 10.92
C SER A 125 -7.86 -7.80 10.90
N ASP A 126 -6.89 -7.00 11.32
CA ASP A 126 -7.01 -5.54 11.36
C ASP A 126 -7.02 -4.94 9.96
N VAL A 127 -6.30 -5.54 9.03
CA VAL A 127 -6.26 -5.11 7.61
C VAL A 127 -7.60 -5.39 6.94
N LEU A 128 -8.20 -6.57 7.18
CA LEU A 128 -9.51 -6.94 6.65
C LEU A 128 -10.61 -6.01 7.16
N VAL A 129 -10.60 -5.67 8.46
CA VAL A 129 -11.54 -4.72 9.03
C VAL A 129 -11.38 -3.33 8.40
N ALA A 130 -10.15 -2.84 8.23
CA ALA A 130 -9.90 -1.57 7.56
C ALA A 130 -10.35 -1.58 6.10
N MET A 131 -10.15 -2.68 5.38
CA MET A 131 -10.61 -2.84 3.99
C MET A 131 -12.14 -2.87 3.88
N GLU A 132 -12.84 -3.48 4.85
CA GLU A 132 -14.30 -3.49 4.90
C GLU A 132 -14.86 -2.12 5.23
N GLN A 133 -14.20 -1.35 6.11
CA GLN A 133 -14.61 0.01 6.42
C GLN A 133 -14.38 0.98 5.25
N GLU A 134 -13.29 0.77 4.49
CA GLU A 134 -12.98 1.54 3.29
C GLU A 134 -13.70 1.04 2.03
N ARG A 135 -14.52 -0.02 2.13
CA ARG A 135 -15.31 -0.47 0.98
C ARG A 135 -16.20 0.71 0.57
N PRO A 136 -16.02 1.29 -0.63
CA PRO A 136 -16.95 2.29 -1.11
C PRO A 136 -18.35 1.67 -1.07
N ASN A 137 -19.36 2.46 -0.71
CA ASN A 137 -20.77 2.06 -0.61
C ASN A 137 -21.40 1.78 -1.98
N THR A 138 -20.58 1.27 -2.89
CA THR A 138 -20.83 1.16 -4.31
C THR A 138 -20.70 -0.30 -4.65
N SER A 139 -21.80 -0.86 -5.17
CA SER A 139 -21.79 -2.16 -5.81
C SER A 139 -20.57 -2.29 -6.75
N PRO A 140 -19.97 -3.48 -6.89
CA PRO A 140 -18.81 -3.70 -7.77
C PRO A 140 -19.14 -3.58 -9.27
N PHE A 141 -20.21 -2.85 -9.61
CA PHE A 141 -20.69 -2.64 -10.97
C PHE A 141 -21.26 -1.22 -11.11
N GLN A 142 -20.41 -0.20 -10.99
CA GLN A 142 -20.72 1.09 -11.62
C GLN A 142 -20.45 0.98 -13.11
N THR A 143 -21.37 0.36 -13.83
CA THR A 143 -21.59 0.77 -15.22
C THR A 143 -21.91 2.25 -15.19
N GLN A 144 -20.94 3.05 -15.66
CA GLN A 144 -21.06 4.45 -16.02
C GLN A 144 -22.48 4.71 -16.54
N SER A 145 -23.26 5.49 -15.77
CA SER A 145 -24.62 5.86 -16.11
C SER A 145 -24.58 6.86 -17.27
N SER A 146 -24.32 6.36 -18.47
CA SER A 146 -24.71 7.02 -19.71
C SER A 146 -26.07 6.45 -20.10
N ILE A 147 -27.10 7.25 -19.81
CA ILE A 147 -28.49 7.10 -20.24
C ILE A 147 -29.24 5.96 -19.53
N GLN A 148 -30.38 6.29 -18.90
CA GLN A 148 -31.29 5.39 -18.15
C GLN A 148 -32.01 4.37 -19.05
N ARG A 149 -31.27 3.67 -19.91
CA ARG A 149 -31.85 2.65 -20.78
C ARG A 149 -31.90 1.33 -20.01
N PRO A 150 -33.05 0.63 -20.01
CA PRO A 150 -33.16 -0.65 -19.33
C PRO A 150 -32.12 -1.64 -19.86
N LEU A 151 -31.45 -2.36 -18.96
CA LEU A 151 -30.38 -3.30 -19.32
C LEU A 151 -30.85 -4.36 -20.33
N TRP A 152 -32.11 -4.78 -20.24
CA TRP A 152 -32.71 -5.77 -21.13
C TRP A 152 -32.80 -5.28 -22.58
N VAL A 153 -33.00 -3.98 -22.82
CA VAL A 153 -33.08 -3.41 -24.17
C VAL A 153 -31.72 -3.51 -24.88
N LYS A 154 -30.61 -3.25 -24.17
CA LYS A 154 -29.25 -3.45 -24.68
C LYS A 154 -28.99 -4.92 -25.03
N ALA A 155 -29.49 -5.84 -24.20
CA ALA A 155 -29.38 -7.28 -24.47
C ALA A 155 -30.17 -7.68 -25.73
N VAL A 156 -31.37 -7.14 -25.95
CA VAL A 156 -32.15 -7.41 -27.18
C VAL A 156 -31.42 -6.95 -28.44
N TYR A 157 -30.82 -5.75 -28.42
CA TYR A 157 -30.00 -5.28 -29.57
C TYR A 157 -28.79 -6.17 -29.83
N PHE A 158 -28.08 -6.57 -28.78
CA PHE A 158 -26.90 -7.42 -28.92
C PHE A 158 -27.27 -8.79 -29.52
N ILE A 159 -28.34 -9.40 -29.03
CA ILE A 159 -28.86 -10.69 -29.54
C ILE A 159 -29.32 -10.53 -31.00
N GLY A 160 -30.09 -9.48 -31.31
CA GLY A 160 -30.58 -9.23 -32.67
C GLY A 160 -29.46 -8.98 -33.69
N ALA A 161 -28.44 -8.20 -33.31
CA ALA A 161 -27.27 -7.95 -34.15
C ALA A 161 -26.43 -9.22 -34.37
N GLY A 162 -26.23 -10.02 -33.30
CA GLY A 162 -25.52 -11.30 -33.38
C GLY A 162 -26.21 -12.31 -34.30
N LEU A 163 -27.54 -12.47 -34.17
CA LEU A 163 -28.32 -13.36 -35.02
C LEU A 163 -28.34 -12.90 -36.49
N THR A 164 -28.48 -11.59 -36.72
CA THR A 164 -28.45 -11.03 -38.07
C THR A 164 -27.08 -11.26 -38.72
N GLY A 165 -25.99 -10.97 -38.00
CA GLY A 165 -24.62 -11.18 -38.49
C GLY A 165 -24.32 -12.65 -38.76
N ALA A 166 -24.73 -13.55 -37.88
CA ALA A 166 -24.57 -15.00 -38.07
C ALA A 166 -25.34 -15.50 -39.30
N GLY A 167 -26.58 -15.03 -39.50
CA GLY A 167 -27.39 -15.38 -40.66
C GLY A 167 -26.81 -14.89 -41.99
N PHE A 168 -26.15 -13.72 -42.03
CA PHE A 168 -25.44 -13.25 -43.22
C PHE A 168 -24.15 -14.03 -43.51
N LEU A 169 -23.44 -14.48 -42.47
CA LEU A 169 -22.21 -15.28 -42.61
C LEU A 169 -22.48 -16.74 -42.96
N ALA A 170 -23.66 -17.27 -42.62
CA ALA A 170 -24.05 -18.66 -42.87
C ALA A 170 -24.23 -19.01 -44.36
N GLY A 171 -24.25 -18.01 -45.26
CA GLY A 171 -24.36 -18.22 -46.71
C GLY A 171 -25.66 -18.91 -47.16
N GLU A 172 -25.88 -19.03 -48.47
CA GLU A 172 -27.15 -19.55 -49.05
C GLU A 172 -27.48 -21.02 -48.70
N THR A 173 -26.59 -21.73 -47.98
CA THR A 173 -26.75 -23.13 -47.60
C THR A 173 -27.73 -23.39 -46.45
N GLN A 174 -28.21 -22.35 -45.77
CA GLN A 174 -29.36 -22.44 -44.87
C GLN A 174 -30.06 -21.08 -44.84
N LYS A 175 -31.24 -20.98 -45.46
CA LYS A 175 -32.16 -19.83 -45.25
C LYS A 175 -32.72 -19.93 -43.84
N GLY A 176 -31.85 -19.65 -42.89
CA GLY A 176 -32.16 -19.75 -41.50
C GLY A 176 -32.95 -18.53 -41.04
N TRP A 177 -33.79 -18.77 -40.06
CA TRP A 177 -34.71 -17.82 -39.45
C TRP A 177 -34.00 -16.71 -38.69
N GLU A 178 -32.67 -16.75 -38.57
CA GLU A 178 -31.86 -15.88 -37.72
C GLU A 178 -31.83 -14.45 -38.24
N VAL A 179 -31.84 -14.23 -39.56
CA VAL A 179 -31.92 -12.88 -40.15
C VAL A 179 -33.28 -12.22 -39.90
N PRO A 180 -34.44 -12.84 -40.24
CA PRO A 180 -35.73 -12.22 -39.98
C PRO A 180 -36.01 -12.04 -38.48
N ILE A 181 -35.60 -12.99 -37.63
CA ILE A 181 -35.77 -12.86 -36.18
C ILE A 181 -34.81 -11.80 -35.60
N GLY A 182 -33.55 -11.76 -36.06
CA GLY A 182 -32.57 -10.77 -35.63
C GLY A 182 -32.99 -9.33 -35.96
N MET A 183 -33.45 -9.09 -37.19
CA MET A 183 -33.99 -7.78 -37.59
C MET A 183 -35.27 -7.41 -36.82
N GLY A 184 -36.14 -8.39 -36.55
CA GLY A 184 -37.35 -8.19 -35.75
C GLY A 184 -37.07 -7.74 -34.32
N LEU A 185 -36.06 -8.35 -33.67
CA LEU A 185 -35.63 -7.95 -32.33
C LEU A 185 -35.08 -6.52 -32.28
N ILE A 186 -34.28 -6.14 -33.29
CA ILE A 186 -33.74 -4.78 -33.40
C ILE A 186 -34.87 -3.76 -33.59
N ALA A 187 -35.83 -4.05 -34.48
CA ALA A 187 -36.98 -3.17 -34.72
C ALA A 187 -37.87 -3.03 -33.48
N PHE A 188 -38.12 -4.13 -32.75
CA PHE A 188 -38.88 -4.12 -31.51
C PHE A 188 -38.19 -3.28 -30.43
N ALA A 189 -36.88 -3.46 -30.23
CA ALA A 189 -36.10 -2.66 -29.28
C ALA A 189 -36.12 -1.17 -29.65
N TYR A 190 -36.01 -0.85 -30.94
CA TYR A 190 -36.07 0.53 -31.44
C TYR A 190 -37.43 1.20 -31.17
N VAL A 191 -38.53 0.50 -31.45
CA VAL A 191 -39.87 1.01 -31.18
C VAL A 191 -40.08 1.20 -29.67
N TYR A 192 -39.66 0.25 -28.85
CA TYR A 192 -39.76 0.34 -27.40
C TYR A 192 -39.00 1.55 -26.85
N GLU A 193 -37.75 1.76 -27.30
CA GLU A 193 -36.96 2.92 -26.87
C GLU A 193 -37.58 4.24 -27.29
N ASN A 194 -38.01 4.35 -28.56
CA ASN A 194 -38.40 5.64 -29.11
C ASN A 194 -39.84 6.04 -28.78
N PHE A 195 -40.74 5.08 -28.49
CA PHE A 195 -42.16 5.36 -28.27
C PHE A 195 -42.67 5.08 -26.84
N ILE A 196 -41.98 4.21 -26.08
CA ILE A 196 -42.41 3.83 -24.73
C ILE A 196 -41.48 4.46 -23.68
N VAL A 197 -40.17 4.27 -23.77
CA VAL A 197 -39.21 4.82 -22.79
C VAL A 197 -39.16 6.34 -22.86
N LYS A 198 -39.10 6.90 -24.07
CA LYS A 198 -39.10 8.36 -24.31
C LYS A 198 -40.39 9.07 -23.87
N ARG A 199 -41.45 8.34 -23.52
CA ARG A 199 -42.72 8.91 -23.04
C ARG A 199 -42.79 9.00 -21.50
N ILE A 200 -41.81 8.41 -20.81
CA ILE A 200 -41.75 8.31 -19.34
C ILE A 200 -40.71 9.29 -18.76
N GLU A 201 -39.77 9.78 -19.58
CA GLU A 201 -38.91 10.96 -19.32
C GLU A 201 -39.60 12.25 -19.78
#